data_AF-A0A948VMM8-F1
#
_entry.id   AF-A0A948VMM8-F1
#
_cell.length_a   1.000
_cell.length_b   1.000
_cell.length_c   1.000
_cell.angle_alpha   90.00
_cell.angle_beta   90.00
_cell.angle_gamma   90.00
#
_symmetry.space_group_name_H-M   'P 1'
#
loop_
_entity.id
_entity.type
_entity.pdbx_description
1 polymer ?
#
loop_
_entity_poly.entity_id
_entity_poly.type
_entity_poly.pdbx_seq_one_letter_code
_entity_poly.pdbx_strand_id
1 'polypeptide(L)'
;IPEEIRSEVLKKGREYGIYINWNENIEPTNPPGCCVRWNEPFVLVTGHVQPCCIINQANQREHQKKYSFGNLLEQDFHDIWKSKEFKDFLKVLRKDKFPAICKYCRLYLPK
;
A
#
# COMPACT_ATOMS: atom_id res chain seq x y z
N ILE A 1 1.86 10.04 20.39
CA ILE A 1 2.30 9.68 21.75
C ILE A 1 3.22 10.79 22.20
N PRO A 2 3.00 11.41 23.37
CA PRO A 2 3.90 12.43 23.92
C PRO A 2 5.36 11.96 23.90
N GLU A 3 6.28 12.89 23.65
CA GLU A 3 7.71 12.56 23.47
C GLU A 3 8.33 12.02 24.77
N GLU A 4 7.82 12.46 25.92
CA GLU A 4 8.22 12.00 27.24
C GLU A 4 7.94 10.50 27.41
N ILE A 5 6.75 10.06 27.01
CA ILE A 5 6.34 8.65 27.06
C ILE A 5 7.19 7.82 26.10
N ARG A 6 7.45 8.33 24.88
CA ARG A 6 8.30 7.65 23.89
C ARG A 6 9.70 7.42 24.44
N SER A 7 10.27 8.45 25.06
CA SER A 7 11.60 8.42 25.66
C SER A 7 11.70 7.43 26.83
N GLU A 8 10.70 7.41 27.73
CA GLU A 8 10.66 6.47 28.85
C GLU A 8 10.60 5.02 28.36
N VAL A 9 9.74 4.75 27.38
CA VAL A 9 9.59 3.41 26.81
C VAL A 9 10.88 2.95 26.14
N LEU A 10 11.53 3.81 25.32
CA LEU A 10 12.82 3.50 24.71
C LEU A 10 13.93 3.23 25.74
N LYS A 11 13.94 3.99 26.85
CA LYS A 11 14.87 3.77 27.96
C LYS A 11 14.66 2.39 28.59
N LYS A 12 13.42 2.05 28.98
CA LYS A 12 13.08 0.74 29.54
C LYS A 12 13.38 -0.39 28.56
N GLY A 13 13.10 -0.20 27.27
CA GLY A 13 13.45 -1.17 26.22
C GLY A 13 14.95 -1.53 26.25
N ARG A 14 15.83 -0.52 26.31
CA ARG A 14 17.27 -0.74 26.44
C ARG A 14 17.66 -1.45 27.73
N GLU A 15 17.09 -1.05 28.87
CA GLU A 15 17.36 -1.66 30.18
C GLU A 15 17.02 -3.15 30.23
N TYR A 16 15.92 -3.54 29.60
CA TYR A 16 15.45 -4.94 29.55
C TYR A 16 15.93 -5.72 28.32
N GLY A 17 16.76 -5.11 27.44
CA GLY A 17 17.21 -5.76 26.20
C GLY A 17 16.09 -6.01 25.17
N ILE A 18 15.01 -5.22 25.23
CA ILE A 18 13.87 -5.29 24.31
C ILE A 18 14.05 -4.24 23.21
N TYR A 19 14.10 -4.69 21.95
CA TYR A 19 14.05 -3.80 20.81
C TYR A 19 12.66 -3.20 20.64
N ILE A 20 12.58 -1.87 20.63
CA ILE A 20 11.34 -1.12 20.46
C ILE A 20 11.40 -0.36 19.15
N ASN A 21 10.44 -0.65 18.27
CA ASN A 21 10.23 0.09 17.03
C ASN A 21 8.87 0.79 17.09
N TRP A 22 8.87 2.11 16.90
CA TRP A 22 7.64 2.86 16.78
C TRP A 22 7.14 2.77 15.34
N ASN A 23 5.97 2.16 15.13
CA ASN A 23 5.28 2.29 13.86
C ASN A 23 4.76 3.73 13.73
N GLU A 24 5.59 4.60 13.18
CA GLU A 24 5.22 5.97 12.88
C GLU A 24 4.41 6.03 11.58
N ASN A 25 3.41 6.92 11.55
CA ASN A 25 2.76 7.27 10.30
C ASN A 25 3.78 8.02 9.44
N ILE A 26 4.37 7.34 8.46
CA ILE A 26 5.26 7.95 7.47
C ILE A 26 4.49 9.10 6.81
N GLU A 27 4.99 10.31 6.91
CA GLU A 27 4.50 11.41 6.09
C GLU A 27 4.93 11.14 4.64
N PRO A 28 4.02 11.22 3.66
CA PRO A 28 4.41 11.07 2.27
C PRO A 28 5.42 12.16 1.88
N THR A 29 6.69 11.79 1.75
CA THR A 29 7.73 12.72 1.29
C THR A 29 7.95 12.65 -0.23
N ASN A 30 7.51 11.57 -0.87
CA ASN A 30 7.71 11.32 -2.29
C ASN A 30 6.39 11.45 -3.07
N PRO A 31 6.43 11.93 -4.33
CA PRO A 31 5.25 11.96 -5.18
C PRO A 31 4.80 10.55 -5.58
N PRO A 32 3.55 10.37 -6.05
CA PRO A 32 3.01 9.05 -6.41
C PRO A 32 3.85 8.29 -7.45
N GLY A 33 4.50 8.98 -8.39
CA GLY A 33 5.33 8.35 -9.43
C GLY A 33 6.57 7.64 -8.89
N CYS A 34 6.99 7.94 -7.66
CA CYS A 34 8.07 7.23 -6.97
C CYS A 34 7.62 5.92 -6.31
N CYS A 35 6.32 5.58 -6.35
CA CYS A 35 5.82 4.35 -5.76
C CYS A 35 6.33 3.12 -6.53
N VAL A 36 7.06 2.25 -5.82
CA VAL A 36 7.56 0.95 -6.34
C VAL A 36 6.79 -0.25 -5.79
N ARG A 37 5.82 -0.01 -4.91
CA ARG A 37 5.07 -1.09 -4.23
C ARG A 37 4.23 -1.95 -5.18
N TRP A 38 3.98 -1.46 -6.38
CA TRP A 38 3.30 -2.24 -7.40
C TRP A 38 4.09 -3.46 -7.88
N ASN A 39 5.40 -3.55 -7.60
CA ASN A 39 6.20 -4.75 -7.87
C ASN A 39 5.87 -5.93 -6.92
N GLU A 40 5.11 -5.68 -5.85
CA GLU A 40 4.69 -6.66 -4.85
C GLU A 40 3.14 -6.73 -4.83
N PRO A 41 2.52 -7.36 -5.85
CA PRO A 41 1.06 -7.46 -5.92
C PRO A 41 0.49 -8.15 -4.69
N PHE A 42 -0.75 -7.79 -4.37
CA PHE A 42 -1.53 -8.47 -3.35
C PHE A 42 -2.77 -9.08 -4.00
N VAL A 43 -3.19 -10.24 -3.50
CA VAL A 43 -4.37 -10.95 -4.00
C VAL A 43 -5.34 -11.10 -2.84
N LEU A 44 -6.58 -10.66 -3.01
CA LEU A 44 -7.63 -10.91 -2.02
C LEU A 44 -7.99 -12.40 -2.01
N VAL A 45 -8.57 -12.89 -0.91
CA VAL A 45 -9.09 -14.28 -0.83
C VAL A 45 -10.12 -14.59 -1.91
N THR A 46 -10.80 -13.57 -2.44
CA THR A 46 -11.72 -13.67 -3.58
C THR A 46 -11.02 -13.67 -4.94
N GLY A 47 -9.71 -13.86 -4.97
CA GLY A 47 -8.87 -13.93 -6.18
C GLY A 47 -8.55 -12.59 -6.86
N HIS A 48 -9.13 -11.49 -6.40
CA HIS A 48 -8.94 -10.17 -7.03
C HIS A 48 -7.50 -9.66 -6.85
N VAL A 49 -6.84 -9.34 -7.96
CA VAL A 49 -5.44 -8.89 -8.00
C VAL A 49 -5.37 -7.37 -7.90
N GLN A 50 -4.58 -6.89 -6.96
CA GLN A 50 -4.37 -5.47 -6.70
C GLN A 50 -2.87 -5.14 -6.68
N PRO A 51 -2.48 -3.88 -6.94
CA PRO A 51 -1.07 -3.55 -7.13
C PRO A 51 -0.24 -3.70 -5.85
N CYS A 52 -0.81 -3.56 -4.66
CA CYS A 52 -0.01 -3.42 -3.44
C CYS A 52 -0.83 -3.81 -2.21
N CYS A 53 -0.17 -4.34 -1.17
CA CYS A 53 -0.80 -4.67 0.11
C CYS A 53 -1.21 -3.45 0.97
N ILE A 54 -0.58 -2.29 0.81
CA ILE A 54 -0.80 -1.11 1.68
C ILE A 54 -2.24 -0.58 1.57
N ILE A 55 -2.87 -0.70 0.40
CA ILE A 55 -4.25 -0.24 0.22
C ILE A 55 -5.25 -1.04 1.07
N ASN A 56 -4.84 -2.21 1.60
CA ASN A 56 -5.64 -3.01 2.53
C ASN A 56 -5.86 -2.32 3.87
N GLN A 57 -4.93 -1.45 4.31
CA GLN A 57 -5.04 -0.74 5.59
C GLN A 57 -6.21 0.25 5.62
N ALA A 58 -6.75 0.63 4.46
CA ALA A 58 -7.94 1.46 4.37
C ALA A 58 -9.26 0.71 4.64
N ASN A 59 -9.23 -0.63 4.63
CA ASN A 59 -10.39 -1.49 4.75
C ASN A 59 -11.54 -1.20 3.73
N GLN A 60 -11.19 -0.74 2.52
CA GLN A 60 -12.15 -0.40 1.47
C GLN A 60 -12.31 -1.54 0.46
N ARG A 61 -12.92 -2.66 0.87
CA ARG A 61 -12.90 -3.92 0.10
C ARG A 61 -13.65 -3.86 -1.21
N GLU A 62 -14.84 -3.25 -1.22
CA GLU A 62 -15.62 -3.10 -2.46
C GLU A 62 -14.93 -2.18 -3.47
N HIS A 63 -14.24 -1.13 -2.99
CA HIS A 63 -13.39 -0.29 -3.84
C HIS A 63 -12.22 -1.08 -4.43
N GLN A 64 -11.53 -1.87 -3.61
CA GLN A 64 -10.41 -2.70 -4.07
C GLN A 64 -10.85 -3.71 -5.14
N LYS A 65 -11.98 -4.38 -4.94
CA LYS A 65 -12.54 -5.32 -5.94
C LYS A 65 -12.89 -4.61 -7.24
N LYS A 66 -13.64 -3.51 -7.15
CA LYS A 66 -14.08 -2.70 -8.31
C LYS A 66 -12.92 -2.22 -9.19
N TYR A 67 -11.80 -1.86 -8.59
CA TYR A 67 -10.63 -1.31 -9.30
C TYR A 67 -9.46 -2.29 -9.40
N SER A 68 -9.68 -3.57 -9.08
CA SER A 68 -8.67 -4.64 -9.26
C SER A 68 -8.31 -4.81 -10.74
N PHE A 69 -7.16 -5.44 -11.01
CA PHE A 69 -6.69 -5.65 -12.38
C PHE A 69 -7.29 -6.90 -13.03
N GLY A 70 -7.90 -7.78 -12.25
CA GLY A 70 -8.45 -9.07 -12.68
C GLY A 70 -8.63 -10.02 -11.51
N ASN A 71 -9.02 -11.26 -11.80
CA ASN A 71 -9.30 -12.29 -10.81
C ASN A 71 -8.56 -13.60 -11.14
N LEU A 72 -7.70 -14.08 -10.23
CA LEU A 72 -6.93 -15.32 -10.41
C LEU A 72 -7.77 -16.60 -10.37
N LEU A 73 -9.02 -16.52 -9.92
CA LEU A 73 -9.96 -17.64 -10.02
C LEU A 73 -10.55 -17.78 -11.43
N GLU A 74 -10.33 -16.79 -12.31
CA GLU A 74 -10.93 -16.69 -13.64
C GLU A 74 -9.89 -16.52 -14.75
N GLN A 75 -8.72 -15.95 -14.44
CA GLN A 75 -7.72 -15.50 -15.42
C GLN A 75 -6.30 -15.86 -14.97
N ASP A 76 -5.40 -16.07 -15.93
CA ASP A 76 -3.99 -16.31 -15.65
C ASP A 76 -3.30 -15.03 -15.15
N PHE A 77 -2.42 -15.14 -14.16
CA PHE A 77 -1.75 -13.98 -13.58
C PHE A 77 -0.97 -13.19 -14.64
N HIS A 78 -0.31 -13.90 -15.55
CA HIS A 78 0.48 -13.30 -16.61
C HIS A 78 -0.36 -12.35 -17.49
N ASP A 79 -1.60 -12.72 -17.77
CA ASP A 79 -2.50 -11.95 -18.63
C ASP A 79 -3.09 -10.76 -17.87
N ILE A 80 -3.43 -10.95 -16.60
CA ILE A 80 -3.79 -9.86 -15.68
C ILE A 80 -2.67 -8.82 -15.62
N TRP A 81 -1.42 -9.25 -15.48
CA TRP A 81 -0.27 -8.36 -15.32
C TRP A 81 0.21 -7.71 -16.64
N LYS A 82 -0.35 -8.14 -17.78
CA LYS A 82 -0.16 -7.52 -19.10
C LYS A 82 -1.40 -6.79 -19.61
N SER A 83 -2.45 -6.73 -18.79
CA SER A 83 -3.75 -6.15 -19.14
C SER A 83 -3.68 -4.66 -19.43
N LYS A 84 -4.76 -4.13 -20.00
CA LYS A 84 -4.89 -2.69 -20.24
C LYS A 84 -4.97 -1.94 -18.92
N GLU A 85 -5.66 -2.50 -17.93
CA GLU A 85 -5.88 -1.97 -16.59
C GLU A 85 -4.54 -1.73 -15.87
N PHE A 86 -3.64 -2.72 -15.91
CA PHE A 86 -2.30 -2.60 -15.32
C PHE A 86 -1.43 -1.55 -16.04
N LYS A 87 -1.47 -1.54 -17.39
CA LYS A 87 -0.73 -0.55 -18.19
C LYS A 87 -1.21 0.88 -17.94
N ASP A 88 -2.52 1.07 -17.86
CA ASP A 88 -3.13 2.36 -17.55
C ASP A 88 -2.81 2.81 -16.12
N PHE A 89 -2.81 1.88 -15.16
CA PHE A 89 -2.32 2.13 -13.79
C PHE A 89 -0.90 2.69 -13.80
N LEU A 90 0.06 2.03 -14.48
CA LEU A 90 1.44 2.50 -14.55
C LEU A 90 1.56 3.86 -15.26
N LYS A 91 0.76 4.09 -16.31
CA LYS A 91 0.74 5.35 -17.05
C LYS A 91 0.25 6.51 -16.17
N VAL A 92 -0.76 6.28 -15.32
CA VAL A 92 -1.27 7.28 -14.38
C VAL A 92 -0.23 7.53 -13.28
N LEU A 93 0.31 6.46 -12.70
CA LEU A 93 1.30 6.56 -11.62
C LEU A 93 2.55 7.33 -12.05
N ARG A 94 3.12 7.02 -13.22
CA ARG A 94 4.31 7.69 -13.78
C ARG A 94 4.10 9.17 -14.14
N LYS A 95 2.86 9.66 -14.10
CA LYS A 95 2.52 11.08 -14.29
C LYS A 95 2.28 11.80 -12.95
N ASP A 96 2.75 11.21 -11.85
CA ASP A 96 2.53 11.69 -10.47
C ASP A 96 1.06 11.87 -10.11
N LYS A 97 0.17 11.11 -10.76
CA LYS A 97 -1.27 11.09 -10.48
C LYS A 97 -1.62 9.84 -9.70
N PHE A 98 -2.66 9.93 -8.86
CA PHE A 98 -3.17 8.80 -8.11
C PHE A 98 -4.07 7.92 -9.00
N PRO A 99 -3.71 6.64 -9.24
CA PRO A 99 -4.63 5.70 -9.86
C PRO A 99 -5.85 5.48 -8.96
N ALA A 100 -7.01 5.17 -9.54
CA ALA A 100 -8.27 5.02 -8.80
C ALA A 100 -8.17 4.00 -7.65
N ILE A 101 -7.50 2.86 -7.88
CA ILE A 101 -7.25 1.85 -6.85
C ILE A 101 -6.44 2.38 -5.65
N CYS A 102 -5.62 3.40 -5.84
CA CYS A 102 -4.80 4.03 -4.80
C CYS A 102 -5.50 5.16 -4.04
N LYS A 103 -6.79 5.44 -4.30
CA LYS A 103 -7.56 6.54 -3.67
C LYS A 103 -7.47 6.59 -2.14
N TYR A 104 -7.29 5.44 -1.49
CA TYR A 104 -7.22 5.31 -0.03
C TYR A 104 -5.82 4.88 0.47
N CYS A 105 -4.77 5.05 -0.33
CA CYS A 105 -3.41 4.65 0.01
C CYS A 105 -2.83 5.48 1.17
N ARG A 106 -2.54 4.83 2.31
CA ARG A 106 -1.99 5.51 3.50
C ARG A 106 -0.53 5.94 3.39
N LEU A 107 0.19 5.50 2.37
CA LEU A 107 1.61 5.82 2.19
C LEU A 107 1.84 7.13 1.42
N TYR A 108 0.91 7.50 0.53
CA TYR A 108 1.08 8.64 -0.38
C TYR A 108 0.00 9.71 -0.26
N LEU A 109 -1.13 9.43 0.40
CA LEU A 109 -2.16 10.45 0.60
C LEU A 109 -1.68 11.52 1.58
N PRO A 110 -1.71 12.81 1.21
CA PRO A 110 -1.56 13.88 2.19
C PRO A 110 -2.67 13.75 3.24
N LYS A 111 -2.29 13.91 4.51
CA LYS A 111 -3.23 13.89 5.65
C LYS A 111 -4.11 15.13 5.64
#